data_AF-A0A7R9KA63-F1
#
_entry.id   AF-A0A7R9KA63-F1
#
_cell.length_a   1.000
_cell.length_b   1.000
_cell.length_c   1.000
_cell.angle_alpha   90.00
_cell.angle_beta   90.00
_cell.angle_gamma   90.00
#
_symmetry.space_group_name_H-M   'P 1'
#
loop_
_entity.id
_entity.type
_entity.pdbx_description
1 polymer ?
#
loop_
_entity_poly.entity_id
_entity_poly.type
_entity_poly.pdbx_seq_one_letter_code
_entity_poly.pdbx_strand_id
1 'polypeptide(L)' 'MNGVCVRWRGWIDLERLDGVGCLEYDEDRAQMEDSMLRDQIERYNQRLRDFEEKQRAYRQHQERPSDPDLEVSTGP' A
#
# COMPACT_ATOMS: atom_id res chain seq x y z
N MET A 1 -5.04 4.60 20.06
CA MET A 1 -5.60 3.40 20.72
C MET A 1 -6.45 2.64 19.72
N ASN A 2 -6.15 1.36 19.48
CA ASN A 2 -6.89 0.52 18.50
C ASN A 2 -7.05 1.18 17.11
N GLY A 3 -5.99 1.85 16.63
CA GLY A 3 -6.02 2.58 15.35
C GLY A 3 -6.62 3.99 15.39
N VAL A 4 -7.17 4.45 16.53
CA VAL A 4 -7.67 5.83 16.68
C VAL A 4 -6.60 6.71 17.32
N CYS A 5 -6.20 7.81 16.68
CA CYS A 5 -5.28 8.78 17.26
C CYS A 5 -5.99 9.53 18.40
N VAL A 6 -5.41 9.47 19.59
CA VAL A 6 -5.93 10.12 20.77
C VAL A 6 -4.81 10.78 21.56
N ARG A 7 -5.16 11.84 22.27
CA ARG A 7 -4.32 12.54 23.24
C ARG A 7 -4.87 12.29 24.62
N TRP A 8 -4.04 11.75 25.51
CA TRP A 8 -4.40 11.66 26.91
C TRP A 8 -4.12 12.99 27.60
N ARG A 9 -5.09 13.48 28.37
CA ARG A 9 -4.93 14.63 29.25
C ARG A 9 -5.46 14.29 30.63
N GLY A 10 -4.69 14.66 31.64
CA GLY A 10 -5.08 14.43 33.01
C GLY A 10 -4.07 15.00 33.98
N TRP A 11 -4.39 14.85 35.25
CA TRP A 11 -3.52 15.21 36.36
C TRP A 11 -3.50 14.08 37.37
N ILE A 12 -2.47 14.09 38.21
CA ILE A 12 -2.32 13.17 39.32
C ILE A 12 -1.89 13.94 40.56
N ASP A 13 -2.51 13.63 41.69
CA ASP A 13 -2.08 14.06 43.01
C ASP A 13 -0.83 13.27 43.41
N LEU A 14 0.26 13.94 43.78
CA LEU A 14 1.52 13.27 44.10
C LEU A 14 1.55 12.65 45.50
N GLU A 15 0.67 13.07 46.41
CA GLU A 15 0.59 12.52 47.77
C GLU A 15 -0.43 11.38 47.84
N ARG A 16 -1.61 11.59 47.25
CA ARG A 16 -2.71 10.61 47.27
C ARG A 16 -2.62 9.58 46.15
N LEU A 17 -1.79 9.84 45.14
CA LEU A 17 -1.59 8.99 43.96
C LEU A 17 -2.89 8.67 43.20
N ASP A 18 -3.89 9.54 43.33
CA ASP A 18 -5.13 9.50 42.57
C ASP A 18 -5.20 10.68 41.60
N GLY A 19 -6.13 10.62 40.67
CA GLY A 19 -6.23 11.63 39.63
C GLY A 19 -7.34 11.33 38.66
N VAL A 20 -7.51 12.23 37.69
CA VAL A 20 -8.51 12.11 36.64
C VAL A 20 -7.84 12.42 35.31
N GLY A 21 -8.25 11.69 34.28
CA GLY A 21 -7.87 11.99 32.91
C GLY A 21 -8.94 11.55 31.92
N CYS A 22 -8.87 12.12 30.72
CA CYS A 22 -9.71 11.79 29.60
C CYS A 22 -8.87 11.57 28.34
N LEU A 23 -9.49 10.96 27.33
CA LEU A 23 -8.94 10.82 25.99
C LEU A 23 -9.65 11.82 25.07
N GLU A 24 -8.85 12.62 24.36
CA GLU A 24 -9.31 13.54 23.34
C GLU A 24 -8.93 12.97 21.96
N TYR A 25 -9.78 13.17 20.96
CA TYR A 25 -9.41 12.84 19.59
C TYR A 25 -8.30 13.79 19.10
N ASP A 26 -7.26 13.22 18.51
CA ASP A 26 -6.13 13.99 17.96
C ASP A 26 -6.28 14.06 16.44
N GLU A 27 -7.02 15.06 15.96
CA GLU A 27 -7.38 15.22 14.55
C GLU A 27 -6.16 15.43 13.65
N ASP A 28 -5.24 16.30 14.04
CA ASP A 28 -4.02 16.59 13.27
C ASP A 28 -3.20 15.32 13.05
N ARG A 29 -3.01 14.54 14.13
CA ARG A 29 -2.30 13.26 14.04
C ARG A 29 -3.07 12.23 13.22
N ALA A 30 -4.39 12.17 13.37
CA ALA A 30 -5.21 11.27 12.59
C ALA A 30 -5.13 11.56 11.09
N GLN A 31 -5.16 12.83 10.68
CA GLN A 31 -5.02 13.21 9.28
C GLN A 31 -3.62 12.87 8.74
N MET A 32 -2.58 13.11 9.55
CA MET A 32 -1.21 12.78 9.15
C MET A 32 -1.04 11.27 8.99
N GLU A 33 -1.52 10.47 9.94
CA GLU A 33 -1.46 8.99 9.88
C GLU A 33 -2.32 8.45 8.72
N ASP A 34 -3.51 9.01 8.46
CA ASP A 34 -4.36 8.63 7.34
C ASP A 34 -3.69 8.91 5.98
N SER A 35 -3.06 10.09 5.83
CA SER A 35 -2.34 10.43 4.60
C SER A 35 -1.18 9.46 4.33
N MET A 36 -0.37 9.14 5.35
CA MET A 36 0.73 8.19 5.24
C MET A 36 0.23 6.79 4.88
N LEU A 37 -0.89 6.35 5.46
CA LEU A 37 -1.46 5.04 5.18
C LEU A 37 -1.99 4.96 3.74
N ARG A 38 -2.69 6.01 3.27
CA ARG A 38 -3.16 6.09 1.88
C ARG A 38 -2.03 6.03 0.88
N ASP A 39 -0.94 6.76 1.12
CA ASP A 39 0.25 6.74 0.27
C ASP A 39 0.87 5.34 0.20
N GLN A 40 0.94 4.63 1.33
CA GLN A 40 1.46 3.27 1.37
C GLN A 40 0.58 2.30 0.57
N ILE A 41 -0.74 2.41 0.72
CA ILE A 41 -1.72 1.61 -0.03
C ILE A 41 -1.59 1.87 -1.52
N GLU A 42 -1.49 3.13 -1.93
CA GLU A 42 -1.36 3.49 -3.35
C GLU A 42 -0.08 2.92 -3.97
N ARG A 43 1.06 3.07 -3.28
CA ARG A 43 2.34 2.51 -3.74
C ARG A 43 2.29 0.99 -3.83
N TYR A 44 1.65 0.32 -2.87
CA TYR A 44 1.47 -1.12 -2.89
C TYR A 44 0.62 -1.55 -4.09
N ASN A 45 -0.53 -0.90 -4.29
CA ASN A 45 -1.44 -1.19 -5.39
C ASN A 45 -0.77 -0.95 -6.76
N GLN A 46 0.06 0.09 -6.88
CA GLN A 46 0.80 0.34 -8.12
C GLN A 46 1.76 -0.82 -8.43
N ARG A 47 2.53 -1.27 -7.43
CA ARG A 47 3.45 -2.40 -7.61
C ARG A 47 2.73 -3.67 -8.00
N LEU A 48 1.54 -3.90 -7.43
CA LEU A 48 0.71 -5.05 -7.77
C LEU A 48 0.24 -4.99 -9.24
N ARG A 49 -0.25 -3.83 -9.68
CA ARG A 49 -0.63 -3.60 -11.09
C ARG A 49 0.53 -3.83 -12.05
N ASP A 50 1.69 -3.25 -11.77
CA ASP A 50 2.89 -3.41 -12.60
C ASP A 50 3.30 -4.89 -12.72
N PHE A 51 3.15 -5.65 -11.63
CA PHE A 51 3.44 -7.07 -11.62
C PHE A 51 2.44 -7.87 -12.48
N GLU A 52 1.15 -7.59 -12.33
CA GLU A 52 0.10 -8.23 -13.13
C GLU A 52 0.25 -7.93 -14.64
N GLU A 53 0.59 -6.69 -15.00
CA GLU A 53 0.84 -6.28 -16.38
C GLU A 53 2.04 -7.01 -16.98
N LYS A 54 3.16 -7.08 -16.26
CA LYS A 54 4.33 -7.87 -16.69
C LYS A 54 3.96 -9.33 -16.90
N GLN A 55 3.24 -9.94 -15.96
CA GLN A 55 2.82 -11.34 -16.08
C GLN A 55 1.90 -11.58 -17.27
N ARG A 56 1.02 -10.63 -17.61
CA ARG A 56 0.20 -10.71 -18.83
C ARG A 56 1.05 -10.60 -20.09
N ALA A 57 1.98 -9.65 -20.15
CA ALA A 57 2.88 -9.49 -21.29
C ALA A 57 3.77 -10.73 -21.51
N TYR A 58 4.30 -11.33 -20.44
CA TYR A 58 5.06 -12.59 -20.53
C TYR A 58 4.23 -13.72 -21.10
N ARG A 59 2.98 -13.90 -20.65
CA ARG A 59 2.07 -14.93 -21.20
C ARG A 59 1.76 -14.70 -22.68
N GLN A 60 1.42 -13.47 -23.07
CA GLN A 60 1.15 -13.14 -24.47
C GLN A 60 2.36 -13.36 -25.38
N HIS A 61 3.58 -13.12 -24.88
CA HIS A 61 4.79 -13.39 -25.65
C HIS A 61 5.04 -14.89 -25.83
N GLN A 62 4.69 -15.71 -24.82
CA GLN A 62 4.84 -17.17 -24.84
C GLN A 62 3.78 -17.87 -25.70
N GLU A 63 2.59 -17.27 -25.85
CA GLU A 63 1.49 -17.76 -26.69
C GLU A 63 1.64 -17.37 -28.18
N ARG A 64 2.60 -16.52 -28.54
CA ARG A 64 2.95 -16.26 -29.95
C ARG A 64 3.85 -17.41 -30.41
N PRO A 65 3.38 -18.32 -31.29
CA PRO A 65 4.27 -19.33 -31.85
C PRO A 65 5.38 -18.57 -32.59
N SER A 66 6.63 -18.76 -32.17
CA SER A 66 7.76 -18.57 -33.07
C SER A 66 7.55 -19.53 -34.23
N ASP A 67 7.06 -19.02 -35.35
CA ASP A 67 7.01 -19.72 -36.62
C ASP A 67 8.23 -19.27 -37.45
N PRO A 68 9.35 -20.02 -37.45
CA PRO A 68 10.50 -19.72 -38.26
C PRO A 68 10.44 -20.46 -39.59
N ASP A 69 9.31 -20.49 -40.31
CA ASP A 69 9.27 -21.10 -41.64
C ASP A 69 8.35 -20.33 -42.59
N LEU A 70 8.89 -19.30 -43.27
CA LEU A 70 8.37 -18.86 -44.56
C LEU A 70 9.38 -17.96 -45.29
N GLU A 71 10.28 -18.57 -46.07
CA GLU A 71 10.49 -18.16 -47.47
C GLU A 71 11.10 -19.31 -48.28
N VAL A 72 10.23 -19.95 -49.07
CA VAL A 72 10.56 -20.83 -50.19
C VAL A 72 10.98 -19.97 -51.38
N SER A 73 12.10 -20.33 -52.03
CA SER A 73 12.34 -20.27 -53.49
C SER A 73 13.66 -19.61 -53.89
N THR A 74 14.65 -20.42 -54.28
CA THR A 74 15.30 -20.32 -55.61
C THR A 74 15.99 -21.65 -55.92
N GLY A 75 15.41 -22.44 -56.84
CA GLY A 75 16.16 -23.43 -57.63
C GLY A 75 16.94 -22.72 -58.76
N PRO A 76 17.56 -23.44 -59.72
CA PRO A 76 17.49 -24.87 -60.02
C PRO A 76 18.70 -25.70 -59.56
#